data_AF-A0A093XG28-F1
#
_entry.id   AF-A0A093XG28-F1
#
_cell.length_a   1.000
_cell.length_b   1.000
_cell.length_c   1.000
_cell.angle_alpha   90.00
_cell.angle_beta   90.00
_cell.angle_gamma   90.00
#
_symmetry.space_group_name_H-M   'P 1'
#
loop_
_entity.id
_entity.type
_entity.pdbx_description
1 polymer ?
#
loop_
_entity_poly.entity_id
_entity_poly.type
_entity_poly.pdbx_seq_one_letter_code
_entity_poly.pdbx_strand_id
1 'polypeptide(L)'
;MSASWFLSHPRPSCQGSSILIINNAPVTTSSPFTLQNPSCSVDIESAPTSFKKQNTENTPTPNTNCSYSPSSALGGGNDGGPDSVPRHHGKSQSHVAFENTSTSIAASQMRNHLNKLSDTVSDEQEKKLFETEMDNFFALFRRYLNDKAKGSTLDWDRIAPPAEGQVVDYSDLANSESVSFLNKLAVLKLNGGLGTSMGCVGPKSVIEVRDGMSFLDLSVRQIEYLNRTYKVNVPFVLMNSFNTDSDTENIIKKYEGHSIDIMTFNQSRYPRVLKDSLLPVPKSYDSSITDWYPPGHGDVFESLYNSGILDKLIARGVEIVFLSNVDNLGAVVDLRILQHMVETKSEYIMELTDKTKADVKGGTIIDYDGSVRLLEIAQVPKEHVNEFKSIKKFKYFNTNNIWLNLEAVKRVVTNNELEMEIIPNHKSIPADK
;
A
#
# COMPACT_ATOMS: atom_id res chain seq x y z
N MET A 1 -18.06 7.93 0.48
CA MET A 1 -17.50 7.99 1.85
C MET A 1 -16.75 6.69 2.13
N SER A 2 -15.44 6.61 1.84
CA SER A 2 -14.55 5.55 2.34
C SER A 2 -13.09 5.91 2.07
N ALA A 3 -12.58 6.81 2.89
CA ALA A 3 -11.17 6.89 3.28
C ALA A 3 -11.15 7.26 4.78
N SER A 4 -11.93 6.52 5.54
CA SER A 4 -11.70 6.27 6.96
C SER A 4 -11.26 4.80 6.92
N TRP A 5 -10.07 4.40 7.37
CA TRP A 5 -9.86 4.02 8.74
C TRP A 5 -8.37 3.70 8.91
N PHE A 6 -7.57 4.70 9.25
CA PHE A 6 -6.35 4.56 10.08
C PHE A 6 -6.31 5.79 10.99
N LEU A 7 -7.32 5.89 11.84
CA LEU A 7 -7.27 6.75 13.02
C LEU A 7 -6.51 5.98 14.10
N SER A 8 -5.18 5.99 14.02
CA SER A 8 -4.37 5.82 15.22
C SER A 8 -4.73 6.98 16.14
N HIS A 9 -5.50 6.68 17.19
CA HIS A 9 -5.63 7.62 18.30
C HIS A 9 -4.23 7.88 18.86
N PRO A 10 -3.87 9.12 19.23
CA PRO A 10 -2.59 9.40 19.87
C PRO A 10 -2.53 8.61 21.19
N ARG A 11 -1.76 7.53 21.22
CA ARG A 11 -1.58 6.71 22.43
C ARG A 11 -0.27 7.10 23.14
N PRO A 12 -0.26 7.07 24.48
CA PRO A 12 0.91 7.39 25.28
C PRO A 12 2.02 6.38 25.02
N SER A 13 3.26 6.88 24.97
CA SER A 13 4.54 6.16 24.89
C SER A 13 4.47 4.63 24.99
N CYS A 14 4.67 3.96 23.85
CA CYS A 14 5.00 2.53 23.78
C CYS A 14 6.39 2.29 24.37
N GLN A 15 6.54 2.35 25.70
CA GLN A 15 7.77 1.94 26.40
C GLN A 15 7.62 0.58 27.10
N GLY A 16 6.60 -0.22 26.76
CA GLY A 16 6.35 -1.53 27.39
C GLY A 16 5.61 -2.53 26.51
N SER A 17 5.60 -2.34 25.20
CA SER A 17 4.97 -3.27 24.25
C SER A 17 6.06 -4.18 23.70
N SER A 18 5.81 -5.48 23.59
CA SER A 18 6.74 -6.44 22.98
C SER A 18 6.97 -6.05 21.51
N ILE A 19 8.00 -5.26 21.23
CA ILE A 19 8.40 -4.93 19.86
C ILE A 19 9.04 -6.18 19.27
N LEU A 20 8.29 -6.80 18.38
CA LEU A 20 8.65 -8.08 17.79
C LEU A 20 9.25 -7.82 16.41
N ILE A 21 10.52 -8.16 16.23
CA ILE A 21 11.32 -7.88 15.02
C ILE A 21 11.29 -9.07 14.08
N ILE A 22 10.92 -8.84 12.82
CA ILE A 22 11.09 -9.83 11.76
C ILE A 22 12.50 -9.75 11.20
N ASN A 23 13.25 -10.85 11.27
CA ASN A 23 14.58 -10.94 10.69
C ASN A 23 14.55 -11.79 9.40
N ASN A 24 14.79 -11.16 8.25
CA ASN A 24 15.18 -11.90 7.06
C ASN A 24 16.71 -12.06 7.04
N ALA A 25 17.16 -13.28 7.37
CA ALA A 25 18.57 -13.67 7.29
C ALA A 25 19.10 -13.59 5.84
N PRO A 26 20.41 -13.38 5.63
CA PRO A 26 20.98 -13.29 4.29
C PRO A 26 20.80 -14.61 3.51
N VAL A 27 20.26 -14.50 2.29
CA VAL A 27 20.05 -15.61 1.36
C VAL A 27 21.41 -16.23 0.99
N THR A 28 21.76 -17.33 1.65
CA THR A 28 22.76 -18.26 1.12
C THR A 28 22.02 -19.29 0.27
N THR A 29 22.29 -19.25 -1.04
CA THR A 29 21.82 -20.17 -2.09
C THR A 29 20.39 -19.97 -2.64
N SER A 30 20.34 -19.44 -3.87
CA SER A 30 19.38 -19.70 -4.96
C SER A 30 17.90 -19.93 -4.61
N SER A 31 17.31 -19.06 -3.80
CA SER A 31 15.86 -18.97 -3.62
C SER A 31 15.43 -17.56 -3.99
N PRO A 32 14.41 -17.36 -4.86
CA PRO A 32 13.99 -16.02 -5.26
C PRO A 32 13.52 -15.26 -4.02
N PHE A 33 14.20 -14.14 -3.79
CA PHE A 33 13.89 -13.19 -2.75
C PHE A 33 12.61 -12.44 -3.16
N THR A 34 11.57 -12.46 -2.32
CA THR A 34 10.34 -11.69 -2.53
C THR A 34 10.20 -10.70 -1.39
N LEU A 35 10.55 -9.44 -1.62
CA LEU A 35 10.15 -8.35 -0.71
C LEU A 35 8.63 -8.18 -0.83
N GLN A 36 7.89 -8.71 0.14
CA GLN A 36 6.44 -8.58 0.21
C GLN A 36 6.02 -7.55 1.28
N ASN A 37 5.81 -6.34 0.77
CA ASN A 37 5.05 -5.19 1.31
C ASN A 37 5.77 -4.24 2.27
N PRO A 38 5.72 -2.93 2.01
CA PRO A 38 4.55 -2.03 2.05
C PRO A 38 3.58 -2.10 0.85
N SER A 39 2.30 -1.78 1.03
CA SER A 39 1.24 -2.02 0.04
C SER A 39 1.18 -1.01 -1.13
N CYS A 40 0.98 -1.48 -2.37
CA CYS A 40 0.59 -0.65 -3.53
C CYS A 40 -0.92 -0.74 -3.79
N SER A 41 -1.53 0.39 -4.13
CA SER A 41 -2.98 0.51 -4.32
C SER A 41 -3.39 0.82 -5.77
N VAL A 42 -4.58 0.35 -6.14
CA VAL A 42 -5.25 0.73 -7.40
C VAL A 42 -6.62 1.32 -7.06
N ASP A 43 -6.83 2.62 -7.33
CA ASP A 43 -8.11 3.29 -7.08
C ASP A 43 -9.04 3.10 -8.31
N ILE A 44 -10.15 2.38 -8.11
CA ILE A 44 -11.14 2.03 -9.16
C ILE A 44 -12.49 2.71 -8.87
N GLU A 45 -13.02 3.45 -9.83
CA GLU A 45 -14.13 4.38 -9.58
C GLU A 45 -15.43 4.05 -10.27
N SER A 46 -16.55 4.19 -9.55
CA SER A 46 -17.89 4.01 -10.13
C SER A 46 -18.47 5.35 -10.61
N ALA A 47 -18.94 5.41 -11.85
CA ALA A 47 -19.71 6.56 -12.33
C ALA A 47 -21.12 6.54 -11.71
N PRO A 48 -21.71 7.71 -11.38
CA PRO A 48 -23.10 7.74 -10.95
C PRO A 48 -24.03 7.47 -12.14
N THR A 49 -24.77 6.36 -12.09
CA THR A 49 -25.88 6.07 -12.99
C THR A 49 -26.99 7.11 -12.81
N SER A 50 -27.04 8.13 -13.66
CA SER A 50 -28.18 9.03 -13.80
C SER A 50 -29.08 8.57 -14.95
N PHE A 51 -29.83 7.49 -14.75
CA PHE A 51 -30.93 7.15 -15.65
C PHE A 51 -32.09 8.12 -15.42
N LYS A 52 -32.14 9.22 -16.19
CA LYS A 52 -33.37 10.00 -16.37
C LYS A 52 -34.33 9.20 -17.26
N LYS A 53 -35.34 8.58 -16.65
CA LYS A 53 -36.55 8.15 -17.36
C LYS A 53 -37.27 9.40 -17.87
N GLN A 54 -37.22 9.66 -19.18
CA GLN A 54 -38.18 10.54 -19.82
C GLN A 54 -39.47 9.74 -20.05
N ASN A 55 -40.52 10.13 -19.33
CA ASN A 55 -41.91 9.83 -19.66
C ASN A 55 -42.33 10.68 -20.85
N THR A 56 -42.89 10.07 -21.89
CA THR A 56 -43.95 10.68 -22.71
C THR A 56 -44.87 9.61 -23.27
N GLU A 57 -46.15 9.76 -22.96
CA GLU A 57 -47.31 9.02 -23.48
C GLU A 57 -47.62 9.44 -24.93
N ASN A 58 -48.00 8.50 -25.79
CA ASN A 58 -49.36 8.39 -26.36
C ASN A 58 -49.43 7.42 -27.56
N THR A 59 -50.44 6.55 -27.45
CA THR A 59 -51.11 5.52 -28.31
C THR A 59 -51.33 5.84 -29.81
N PRO A 60 -51.84 4.91 -30.68
CA PRO A 60 -52.59 3.66 -30.39
C PRO A 60 -52.23 2.39 -31.19
N THR A 61 -52.67 1.25 -30.63
CA THR A 61 -52.79 -0.10 -31.20
C THR A 61 -53.68 -0.18 -32.45
N PRO A 62 -53.57 -1.28 -33.22
CA PRO A 62 -54.71 -2.20 -33.23
C PRO A 62 -54.33 -3.70 -33.15
N ASN A 63 -55.15 -4.41 -32.36
CA ASN A 63 -55.60 -5.80 -32.47
C ASN A 63 -54.85 -6.78 -33.40
N THR A 64 -54.41 -7.92 -32.84
CA THR A 64 -54.95 -9.25 -33.21
C THR A 64 -54.47 -10.39 -32.29
N ASN A 65 -55.45 -11.00 -31.63
CA ASN A 65 -55.66 -12.42 -31.34
C ASN A 65 -54.52 -13.33 -30.80
N CYS A 66 -54.78 -13.82 -29.59
CA CYS A 66 -54.28 -15.06 -29.01
C CYS A 66 -54.54 -16.29 -29.90
N SER A 67 -53.61 -17.25 -29.87
CA SER A 67 -53.97 -18.67 -29.75
C SER A 67 -52.82 -19.45 -29.10
N TYR A 68 -53.11 -20.00 -27.92
CA TYR A 68 -52.41 -21.13 -27.32
C TYR A 68 -53.00 -22.42 -27.90
N SER A 69 -52.19 -23.45 -28.10
CA SER A 69 -52.54 -24.83 -27.74
C SER A 69 -51.31 -25.77 -27.69
N PRO A 70 -51.41 -26.88 -26.91
CA PRO A 70 -50.28 -27.58 -26.28
C PRO A 70 -50.11 -29.04 -26.76
N SER A 71 -49.04 -29.72 -26.34
CA SER A 71 -48.90 -31.20 -26.41
C SER A 71 -47.90 -31.66 -25.34
N SER A 72 -48.36 -32.14 -24.17
CA SER A 72 -48.55 -33.56 -23.77
C SER A 72 -47.23 -34.31 -23.49
N ALA A 73 -46.93 -34.64 -22.21
CA ALA A 73 -47.16 -35.96 -21.56
C ALA A 73 -45.87 -36.83 -21.64
N LEU A 74 -45.34 -37.60 -20.67
CA LEU A 74 -45.65 -38.13 -19.33
C LEU A 74 -44.29 -38.42 -18.64
N GLY A 75 -44.14 -38.35 -17.32
CA GLY A 75 -44.15 -39.55 -16.47
C GLY A 75 -43.23 -39.36 -15.26
N GLY A 76 -43.71 -39.70 -14.07
CA GLY A 76 -43.10 -39.37 -12.78
C GLY A 76 -42.15 -40.42 -12.19
N GLY A 77 -41.61 -40.08 -11.01
CA GLY A 77 -40.83 -40.99 -10.15
C GLY A 77 -40.06 -40.21 -9.08
N ASN A 78 -40.54 -40.29 -7.84
CA ASN A 78 -39.98 -39.67 -6.63
C ASN A 78 -39.06 -40.70 -5.96
N ASP A 79 -37.87 -40.32 -5.49
CA ASP A 79 -37.21 -40.92 -4.31
C ASP A 79 -36.01 -40.10 -3.84
N GLY A 80 -35.90 -39.92 -2.52
CA GLY A 80 -34.87 -39.13 -1.84
C GLY A 80 -33.71 -39.98 -1.31
N GLY A 81 -32.56 -39.33 -1.17
CA GLY A 81 -31.36 -39.83 -0.48
C GLY A 81 -30.27 -38.74 -0.45
N PRO A 82 -29.61 -38.49 0.70
CA PRO A 82 -28.71 -37.36 0.89
C PRO A 82 -27.27 -37.70 0.47
N ASP A 83 -26.59 -36.78 -0.21
CA ASP A 83 -25.13 -36.54 -0.22
C ASP A 83 -24.74 -35.84 -1.53
N SER A 84 -24.93 -34.52 -1.58
CA SER A 84 -24.35 -33.68 -2.62
C SER A 84 -23.20 -32.88 -2.03
N VAL A 85 -22.00 -33.45 -2.07
CA VAL A 85 -20.74 -32.69 -1.97
C VAL A 85 -20.79 -31.56 -3.02
N PRO A 86 -20.52 -30.29 -2.66
CA PRO A 86 -20.51 -29.22 -3.66
C PRO A 86 -19.34 -29.49 -4.61
N ARG A 87 -19.65 -29.93 -5.84
CA ARG A 87 -18.66 -29.98 -6.92
C ARG A 87 -18.26 -28.55 -7.25
N HIS A 88 -17.04 -28.18 -6.88
CA HIS A 88 -16.40 -26.97 -7.36
C HIS A 88 -16.32 -27.07 -8.90
N HIS A 89 -17.15 -26.32 -9.61
CA HIS A 89 -17.04 -26.20 -11.06
C HIS A 89 -15.73 -25.46 -11.37
N GLY A 90 -14.69 -26.22 -11.73
CA GLY A 90 -13.50 -25.66 -12.37
C GLY A 90 -13.91 -24.98 -13.68
N LYS A 91 -13.41 -23.76 -13.92
CA LYS A 91 -13.71 -23.01 -15.15
C LYS A 91 -13.33 -23.86 -16.38
N SER A 92 -14.24 -23.93 -17.36
CA SER A 92 -13.99 -24.61 -18.65
C SER A 92 -12.78 -23.99 -19.36
N GLN A 93 -12.00 -24.77 -20.11
CA GLN A 93 -10.86 -24.27 -20.91
C GLN A 93 -11.28 -23.14 -21.86
N SER A 94 -12.51 -23.17 -22.39
CA SER A 94 -13.06 -22.09 -23.22
C SER A 94 -13.31 -20.79 -22.44
N HIS A 95 -13.70 -20.89 -21.17
CA HIS A 95 -13.91 -19.73 -20.30
C HIS A 95 -12.59 -19.08 -19.90
N VAL A 96 -11.56 -19.90 -19.63
CA VAL A 96 -10.19 -19.42 -19.34
C VAL A 96 -9.57 -18.74 -20.56
N ALA A 97 -9.74 -19.31 -21.76
CA ALA A 97 -9.24 -18.72 -23.00
C ALA A 97 -9.92 -17.36 -23.33
N PHE A 98 -11.23 -17.27 -23.11
CA PHE A 98 -11.98 -16.03 -23.28
C PHE A 98 -11.57 -14.95 -22.28
N GLU A 99 -11.44 -15.31 -20.99
CA GLU A 99 -10.95 -14.38 -19.95
C GLU A 99 -9.55 -13.87 -20.29
N ASN A 100 -8.63 -14.74 -20.72
CA ASN A 100 -7.27 -14.35 -21.12
C ASN A 100 -7.21 -13.42 -22.34
N THR A 101 -8.11 -13.60 -23.30
CA THR A 101 -8.20 -12.71 -24.46
C THR A 101 -8.77 -11.35 -24.06
N SER A 102 -9.79 -11.34 -23.19
CA SER A 102 -10.38 -10.10 -22.68
C SER A 102 -9.41 -9.26 -21.84
N THR A 103 -8.59 -9.89 -21.00
CA THR A 103 -7.55 -9.20 -20.20
C THR A 103 -6.45 -8.63 -21.08
N SER A 104 -6.04 -9.35 -22.13
CA SER A 104 -5.05 -8.86 -23.09
C SER A 104 -5.53 -7.61 -23.85
N ILE A 105 -6.78 -7.60 -24.29
CA ILE A 105 -7.38 -6.43 -24.97
C ILE A 105 -7.44 -5.23 -24.02
N ALA A 106 -7.92 -5.43 -22.79
CA ALA A 106 -7.99 -4.36 -21.78
C ALA A 106 -6.60 -3.78 -21.47
N ALA A 107 -5.58 -4.63 -21.34
CA ALA A 107 -4.20 -4.18 -21.16
C ALA A 107 -3.68 -3.37 -22.36
N SER A 108 -3.92 -3.82 -23.59
CA SER A 108 -3.51 -3.07 -24.79
C SER A 108 -4.20 -1.71 -24.88
N GLN A 109 -5.50 -1.64 -24.58
CA GLN A 109 -6.24 -0.38 -24.53
C GLN A 109 -5.69 0.56 -23.46
N MET A 110 -5.40 0.06 -22.26
CA MET A 110 -4.78 0.84 -21.19
C MET A 110 -3.44 1.42 -21.66
N ARG A 111 -2.54 0.59 -22.22
CA ARG A 111 -1.24 1.04 -22.71
C ARG A 111 -1.35 2.17 -23.73
N ASN A 112 -2.29 2.05 -24.67
CA ASN A 112 -2.51 3.09 -25.67
C ASN A 112 -2.99 4.41 -25.06
N HIS A 113 -3.80 4.37 -24.00
CA HIS A 113 -4.23 5.60 -23.31
C HIS A 113 -3.11 6.20 -22.47
N LEU A 114 -2.31 5.38 -21.79
CA LEU A 114 -1.15 5.86 -21.03
C LEU A 114 -0.10 6.52 -21.94
N ASN A 115 0.19 5.93 -23.10
CA ASN A 115 1.09 6.55 -24.09
C ASN A 115 0.54 7.91 -24.55
N LYS A 116 -0.77 7.99 -24.86
CA LYS A 116 -1.42 9.26 -25.22
C LYS A 116 -1.35 10.30 -24.11
N LEU A 117 -1.45 9.87 -22.84
CA LEU A 117 -1.28 10.76 -21.69
C LEU A 117 0.14 11.30 -21.63
N SER A 118 1.15 10.43 -21.75
CA SER A 118 2.56 10.83 -21.78
C SER A 118 2.90 11.78 -22.93
N ASP A 119 2.22 11.64 -24.07
CA ASP A 119 2.38 12.55 -25.22
C ASP A 119 1.81 13.96 -24.98
N THR A 120 1.00 14.16 -23.95
CA THR A 120 0.51 15.52 -23.59
C THR A 120 1.52 16.32 -22.77
N VAL A 121 2.58 15.70 -22.27
CA VAL A 121 3.63 16.39 -21.50
C VAL A 121 4.55 17.16 -22.44
N SER A 122 4.67 18.47 -22.21
CA SER A 122 5.45 19.36 -23.08
C SER A 122 6.94 19.38 -22.73
N ASP A 123 7.28 19.28 -21.44
CA ASP A 123 8.67 19.26 -20.98
C ASP A 123 9.29 17.85 -21.11
N GLU A 124 10.49 17.76 -21.68
CA GLU A 124 11.13 16.47 -21.99
C GLU A 124 11.62 15.74 -20.73
N GLN A 125 12.05 16.46 -19.70
CA GLN A 125 12.50 15.85 -18.45
C GLN A 125 11.31 15.33 -17.64
N GLU A 126 10.26 16.15 -17.54
CA GLU A 126 9.00 15.78 -16.90
C GLU A 126 8.33 14.61 -17.64
N LYS A 127 8.37 14.62 -18.98
CA LYS A 127 7.85 13.52 -19.81
C LYS A 127 8.53 12.20 -19.46
N LYS A 128 9.85 12.17 -19.34
CA LYS A 128 10.60 10.95 -19.02
C LYS A 128 10.25 10.39 -17.63
N LEU A 129 10.12 11.27 -16.64
CA LEU A 129 9.69 10.89 -15.29
C LEU A 129 8.27 10.33 -15.33
N PHE A 130 7.35 11.03 -15.99
CA PHE A 130 5.96 10.63 -16.10
C PHE A 130 5.78 9.33 -16.90
N GLU A 131 6.57 9.09 -17.95
CA GLU A 131 6.60 7.81 -18.67
C GLU A 131 6.99 6.65 -17.75
N THR A 132 7.97 6.86 -16.87
CA THR A 132 8.37 5.87 -15.87
C THR A 132 7.22 5.56 -14.90
N GLU A 133 6.50 6.59 -14.44
CA GLU A 133 5.30 6.40 -13.60
C GLU A 133 4.20 5.61 -14.34
N MET A 134 3.96 5.91 -15.62
CA MET A 134 2.95 5.23 -16.43
C MET A 134 3.34 3.78 -16.72
N ASP A 135 4.63 3.49 -16.90
CA ASP A 135 5.15 2.13 -17.04
C ASP A 135 4.95 1.31 -15.76
N ASN A 136 5.29 1.90 -14.60
CA ASN A 136 5.09 1.27 -13.30
C ASN A 136 3.60 1.02 -13.02
N PHE A 137 2.73 1.99 -13.32
CA PHE A 137 1.29 1.82 -13.24
C PHE A 137 0.78 0.71 -14.19
N PHE A 138 1.30 0.65 -15.42
CA PHE A 138 0.90 -0.37 -16.38
C PHE A 138 1.27 -1.78 -15.90
N ALA A 139 2.46 -1.95 -15.31
CA ALA A 139 2.87 -3.21 -14.70
C ALA A 139 1.90 -3.63 -13.57
N LEU A 140 1.55 -2.69 -12.70
CA LEU A 140 0.57 -2.89 -11.63
C LEU A 140 -0.82 -3.29 -12.18
N PHE A 141 -1.32 -2.55 -13.18
CA PHE A 141 -2.62 -2.82 -13.80
C PHE A 141 -2.67 -4.19 -14.48
N ARG A 142 -1.60 -4.58 -15.17
CA ARG A 142 -1.48 -5.90 -15.79
C ARG A 142 -1.51 -7.01 -14.75
N ARG A 143 -0.79 -6.85 -13.63
CA ARG A 143 -0.82 -7.80 -12.51
C ARG A 143 -2.22 -7.90 -11.91
N TYR A 144 -2.88 -6.76 -11.69
CA TYR A 144 -4.27 -6.72 -11.22
C TYR A 144 -5.24 -7.52 -12.12
N LEU A 145 -5.14 -7.36 -13.44
CA LEU A 145 -5.97 -8.13 -14.39
C LEU A 145 -5.69 -9.64 -14.30
N ASN A 146 -4.42 -10.03 -14.16
CA ASN A 146 -4.03 -11.43 -14.01
C ASN A 146 -4.54 -12.03 -12.70
N ASP A 147 -4.42 -11.31 -11.59
CA ASP A 147 -4.87 -11.78 -10.27
C ASP A 147 -6.39 -11.91 -10.22
N LYS A 148 -7.10 -10.98 -10.86
CA LYS A 148 -8.56 -11.03 -11.03
C LYS A 148 -9.00 -12.23 -11.88
N ALA A 149 -8.26 -12.57 -12.93
CA ALA A 149 -8.58 -13.72 -13.79
C ALA A 149 -8.31 -15.06 -13.09
N LYS A 150 -7.17 -15.16 -12.39
CA LYS A 150 -6.80 -16.32 -11.58
C LYS A 150 -7.73 -16.52 -10.38
N GLY A 151 -8.31 -15.43 -9.86
CA GLY A 151 -9.07 -15.46 -8.62
C GLY A 151 -8.16 -15.80 -7.44
N SER A 152 -6.99 -15.15 -7.37
CA SER A 152 -5.97 -15.41 -6.35
C SER A 152 -6.53 -15.12 -4.95
N THR A 153 -7.12 -16.13 -4.34
CA THR A 153 -7.41 -16.16 -2.91
C THR A 153 -6.25 -16.89 -2.25
N LEU A 154 -5.67 -16.24 -1.24
CA LEU A 154 -4.70 -16.87 -0.38
C LEU A 154 -5.31 -18.17 0.21
N ASP A 155 -4.55 -19.26 0.11
CA ASP A 155 -4.98 -20.56 0.61
C ASP A 155 -4.88 -20.57 2.13
N TRP A 156 -6.02 -20.53 2.80
CA TRP A 156 -6.10 -20.36 4.25
C TRP A 156 -5.45 -21.51 5.01
N ASP A 157 -5.48 -22.73 4.45
CA ASP A 157 -4.95 -23.93 5.11
C ASP A 157 -3.41 -23.96 5.13
N ARG A 158 -2.76 -23.13 4.30
CA ARG A 158 -1.31 -22.98 4.26
C ARG A 158 -0.77 -21.92 5.21
N ILE A 159 -1.65 -21.17 5.87
CA ILE A 159 -1.25 -20.14 6.83
C ILE A 159 -0.76 -20.82 8.11
N ALA A 160 0.47 -20.51 8.50
CA ALA A 160 1.03 -20.89 9.78
C ALA A 160 1.30 -19.64 10.64
N PRO A 161 1.29 -19.79 11.98
CA PRO A 161 1.86 -18.77 12.85
C PRO A 161 3.35 -18.59 12.50
N PRO A 162 3.93 -17.40 12.73
CA PRO A 162 5.35 -17.17 12.50
C PRO A 162 6.22 -18.23 13.21
N ALA A 163 7.20 -18.77 12.49
CA ALA A 163 8.12 -19.78 12.99
C ALA A 163 9.08 -19.20 14.04
N GLU A 164 9.69 -20.10 14.82
CA GLU A 164 10.69 -19.73 15.82
C GLU A 164 11.89 -19.01 15.15
N GLY A 165 12.27 -17.84 15.66
CA GLY A 165 13.34 -17.01 15.09
C GLY A 165 12.91 -16.06 13.97
N GLN A 166 11.71 -16.21 13.39
CA GLN A 166 11.16 -15.21 12.47
C GLN A 166 10.69 -13.95 13.20
N VAL A 167 10.45 -14.04 14.51
CA VAL A 167 10.02 -12.91 15.31
C VAL A 167 10.83 -12.88 16.61
N VAL A 168 11.51 -11.77 16.87
CA VAL A 168 12.41 -11.59 18.01
C VAL A 168 11.79 -10.62 19.01
N ASP A 169 11.68 -11.02 20.28
CA ASP A 169 11.15 -10.17 21.34
C ASP A 169 12.10 -9.01 21.65
N TYR A 170 11.54 -7.81 21.85
CA TYR A 170 12.31 -6.61 22.18
C TYR A 170 13.17 -6.73 23.43
N SER A 171 12.72 -7.52 24.41
CA SER A 171 13.47 -7.79 25.64
C SER A 171 14.81 -8.47 25.37
N ASP A 172 14.91 -9.22 24.27
CA ASP A 172 16.04 -10.09 23.98
C ASP A 172 17.12 -9.35 23.18
N LEU A 173 16.83 -8.14 22.70
CA LEU A 173 17.81 -7.29 22.01
C LEU A 173 18.91 -6.85 22.97
N ALA A 174 20.12 -6.71 22.46
CA ALA A 174 21.24 -6.19 23.24
C ALA A 174 20.90 -4.79 23.80
N ASN A 175 21.32 -4.52 25.04
CA ASN A 175 21.18 -3.22 25.71
C ASN A 175 22.42 -2.32 25.52
N SER A 176 23.31 -2.68 24.60
CA SER A 176 24.53 -1.91 24.35
C SER A 176 24.27 -0.80 23.34
N GLU A 177 23.96 0.41 23.77
CA GLU A 177 23.71 1.53 22.84
C GLU A 177 24.94 1.84 21.97
N SER A 178 24.94 1.31 20.74
CA SER A 178 26.04 1.50 19.79
C SER A 178 25.81 2.77 18.98
N VAL A 179 26.11 3.91 19.59
CA VAL A 179 25.98 5.26 19.01
C VAL A 179 26.66 5.39 17.64
N SER A 180 27.72 4.61 17.38
CA SER A 180 28.45 4.59 16.11
C SER A 180 27.57 4.27 14.90
N PHE A 181 26.49 3.50 15.07
CA PHE A 181 25.61 3.11 13.96
C PHE A 181 24.67 4.23 13.50
N LEU A 182 24.51 5.31 14.29
CA LEU A 182 23.67 6.44 13.89
C LEU A 182 24.14 7.13 12.61
N ASN A 183 25.44 7.10 12.30
CA ASN A 183 25.96 7.66 11.04
C ASN A 183 25.52 6.87 9.81
N LYS A 184 25.08 5.62 9.99
CA LYS A 184 24.58 4.74 8.94
C LYS A 184 23.05 4.81 8.78
N LEU A 185 22.37 5.59 9.61
CA LEU A 185 20.91 5.69 9.65
C LEU A 185 20.43 6.96 8.94
N ALA A 186 19.33 6.83 8.19
CA ALA A 186 18.46 7.94 7.81
C ALA A 186 17.03 7.68 8.33
N VAL A 187 16.30 8.74 8.62
CA VAL A 187 14.90 8.66 9.08
C VAL A 187 13.99 9.14 7.97
N LEU A 188 13.06 8.30 7.52
CA LEU A 188 12.06 8.62 6.49
C LEU A 188 10.67 8.68 7.12
N LYS A 189 9.95 9.79 6.89
CA LYS A 189 8.54 9.91 7.31
C LYS A 189 7.61 9.94 6.10
N LEU A 190 6.57 9.12 6.15
CA LEU A 190 5.50 9.10 5.17
C LEU A 190 4.59 10.33 5.37
N ASN A 191 4.64 11.27 4.42
CA ASN A 191 3.99 12.59 4.46
C ASN A 191 3.03 12.82 3.26
N GLY A 192 2.57 11.74 2.61
CA GLY A 192 1.58 11.81 1.53
C GLY A 192 0.13 12.00 1.99
N GLY A 193 -0.13 11.87 3.29
CA GLY A 193 -1.48 11.88 3.86
C GLY A 193 -2.06 13.29 4.05
N LEU A 194 -3.31 13.48 3.65
CA LEU A 194 -4.07 14.69 3.91
C LEU A 194 -4.80 14.65 5.26
N GLY A 195 -4.96 15.82 5.88
CA GLY A 195 -5.71 16.03 7.12
C GLY A 195 -7.24 16.02 6.99
N THR A 196 -7.78 15.63 5.82
CA THR A 196 -9.22 15.76 5.51
C THR A 196 -10.13 14.97 6.44
N SER A 197 -9.68 13.81 6.93
CA SER A 197 -10.42 13.03 7.93
C SER A 197 -10.59 13.74 9.28
N MET A 198 -9.71 14.69 9.58
CA MET A 198 -9.74 15.55 10.75
C MET A 198 -10.39 16.91 10.47
N GLY A 199 -10.91 17.13 9.25
CA GLY A 199 -11.50 18.40 8.82
C GLY A 199 -10.48 19.49 8.49
N CYS A 200 -9.19 19.14 8.36
CA CYS A 200 -8.13 20.08 8.01
C CYS A 200 -7.84 20.05 6.49
N VAL A 201 -7.48 21.22 5.95
CA VAL A 201 -6.96 21.36 4.59
C VAL A 201 -5.43 21.30 4.66
N GLY A 202 -4.81 20.52 3.77
CA GLY A 202 -3.35 20.37 3.70
C GLY A 202 -2.81 19.07 4.32
N PRO A 203 -1.48 18.95 4.45
CA PRO A 203 -0.82 17.75 4.94
C PRO A 203 -1.16 17.48 6.40
N LYS A 204 -1.35 16.20 6.75
CA LYS A 204 -1.65 15.79 8.14
C LYS A 204 -0.51 16.15 9.11
N SER A 205 0.71 16.23 8.61
CA SER A 205 1.92 16.55 9.39
C SER A 205 1.93 17.96 10.01
N VAL A 206 1.14 18.88 9.45
CA VAL A 206 1.09 20.29 9.86
C VAL A 206 0.09 20.53 11.01
N ILE A 207 -0.76 19.53 11.29
CA ILE A 207 -1.76 19.64 12.34
C ILE A 207 -1.07 19.76 13.70
N GLU A 208 -1.45 20.78 14.47
CA GLU A 208 -0.97 21.00 15.83
C GLU A 208 -1.46 19.88 16.77
N VAL A 209 -0.53 19.29 17.50
CA VAL A 209 -0.79 18.17 18.41
C VAL A 209 -0.65 18.59 19.86
N ARG A 210 0.41 19.34 20.17
CA ARG A 210 0.75 19.70 21.56
C ARG A 210 1.50 21.01 21.63
N ASP A 211 1.10 21.90 22.53
CA ASP A 211 1.80 23.15 22.85
C ASP A 211 2.13 23.99 21.59
N GLY A 212 1.21 24.04 20.63
CA GLY A 212 1.39 24.74 19.34
C GLY A 212 2.39 24.09 18.39
N MET A 213 2.82 22.85 18.65
CA MET A 213 3.70 22.07 17.78
C MET A 213 2.90 21.11 16.91
N SER A 214 3.23 21.09 15.62
CA SER A 214 2.75 20.10 14.68
C SER A 214 3.45 18.74 14.80
N PHE A 215 2.93 17.70 14.13
CA PHE A 215 3.63 16.41 14.03
C PHE A 215 5.03 16.56 13.40
N LEU A 216 5.16 17.43 12.39
CA LEU A 216 6.43 17.71 11.75
C LEU A 216 7.40 18.40 12.71
N ASP A 217 6.93 19.38 13.48
CA ASP A 217 7.75 20.08 14.49
C ASP A 217 8.31 19.10 15.53
N LEU A 218 7.48 18.17 16.00
CA LEU A 218 7.89 17.15 16.96
C LEU A 218 8.93 16.20 16.37
N SER A 219 8.74 15.77 15.12
CA SER A 219 9.68 14.90 14.41
C SER A 219 11.05 15.57 14.20
N VAL A 220 11.04 16.83 13.75
CA VAL A 220 12.27 17.63 13.60
C VAL A 220 12.99 17.79 14.93
N ARG A 221 12.26 18.10 16.01
CA ARG A 221 12.86 18.24 17.36
C ARG A 221 13.47 16.94 17.88
N GLN A 222 12.84 15.79 17.62
CA GLN A 222 13.37 14.49 18.02
C GLN A 222 14.73 14.22 17.34
N ILE A 223 14.83 14.46 16.03
CA ILE A 223 16.05 14.23 15.27
C ILE A 223 17.12 15.28 15.61
N GLU A 224 16.73 16.54 15.79
CA GLU A 224 17.63 17.58 16.24
C GLU A 224 18.22 17.28 17.62
N TYR A 225 17.39 16.79 18.55
CA TYR A 225 17.84 16.34 19.87
C TYR A 225 18.84 15.18 19.75
N LEU A 226 18.57 14.20 18.88
CA LEU A 226 19.44 13.07 18.61
C LEU A 226 20.80 13.52 18.03
N ASN A 227 20.78 14.40 17.02
CA ASN A 227 21.97 14.96 16.39
C ASN A 227 22.83 15.74 17.39
N ARG A 228 22.22 16.58 18.25
CA ARG A 228 22.93 17.35 19.27
C ARG A 228 23.52 16.47 20.39
N THR A 229 22.77 15.47 20.84
CA THR A 229 23.16 14.59 21.95
C THR A 229 24.34 13.70 21.57
N TYR A 230 24.26 13.07 20.38
CA TYR A 230 25.28 12.12 19.93
C TYR A 230 26.32 12.73 18.98
N LYS A 231 26.19 14.02 18.65
CA LYS A 231 27.07 14.76 17.71
C LYS A 231 27.15 14.07 16.34
N VAL A 232 25.99 13.65 15.85
CA VAL A 232 25.80 13.00 14.54
C VAL A 232 24.96 13.88 13.63
N ASN A 233 24.91 13.56 12.35
CA ASN A 233 24.06 14.24 11.37
C ASN A 233 23.22 13.22 10.61
N VAL A 234 22.13 12.78 11.25
CA VAL A 234 21.15 11.85 10.67
C VAL A 234 20.29 12.59 9.64
N PRO A 235 20.26 12.15 8.37
CA PRO A 235 19.37 12.71 7.36
C PRO A 235 17.89 12.47 7.71
N PHE A 236 17.07 13.49 7.52
CA PHE A 236 15.63 13.43 7.68
C PHE A 236 14.95 13.54 6.32
N VAL A 237 14.27 12.48 5.90
CA VAL A 237 13.65 12.37 4.58
C VAL A 237 12.13 12.41 4.71
N LEU A 238 11.47 13.24 3.92
CA LEU A 238 10.00 13.32 3.84
C LEU A 238 9.53 12.81 2.49
N MET A 239 8.70 11.77 2.50
CA MET A 239 8.03 11.27 1.30
C MET A 239 6.67 11.96 1.17
N ASN A 240 6.61 12.93 0.26
CA ASN A 240 5.41 13.72 0.01
C ASN A 240 4.50 13.04 -1.04
N SER A 241 3.37 13.68 -1.32
CA SER A 241 2.53 13.40 -2.49
C SER A 241 2.32 14.71 -3.25
N PHE A 242 1.86 14.63 -4.50
CA PHE A 242 1.42 15.82 -5.24
C PHE A 242 0.35 16.65 -4.52
N ASN A 243 -0.34 16.11 -3.51
CA ASN A 243 -1.29 16.86 -2.67
C ASN A 243 -0.64 17.60 -1.49
N THR A 244 0.59 17.24 -1.12
CA THR A 244 1.26 17.72 0.11
C THR A 244 2.61 18.37 -0.13
N ASP A 245 3.20 18.20 -1.32
CA ASP A 245 4.56 18.61 -1.62
C ASP A 245 4.76 20.13 -1.56
N SER A 246 3.91 20.90 -2.25
CA SER A 246 3.97 22.37 -2.27
C SER A 246 3.80 23.00 -0.88
N ASP A 247 2.89 22.44 -0.09
CA ASP A 247 2.64 22.92 1.28
C ASP A 247 3.83 22.59 2.18
N THR A 248 4.38 21.38 2.03
CA THR A 248 5.54 20.93 2.80
C THR A 248 6.78 21.77 2.48
N GLU A 249 7.04 22.07 1.20
CA GLU A 249 8.18 22.91 0.77
C GLU A 249 8.15 24.31 1.41
N ASN A 250 6.96 24.89 1.57
CA ASN A 250 6.84 26.18 2.24
C ASN A 250 7.06 26.10 3.75
N ILE A 251 6.69 24.98 4.37
CA ILE A 251 6.78 24.78 5.82
C ILE A 251 8.20 24.43 6.23
N ILE A 252 8.93 23.64 5.42
CA ILE A 252 10.32 23.25 5.76
C ILE A 252 11.27 24.45 5.88
N LYS A 253 10.97 25.58 5.22
CA LYS A 253 11.72 26.84 5.34
C LYS A 253 11.80 27.34 6.78
N LYS A 254 10.80 27.02 7.61
CA LYS A 254 10.80 27.32 9.06
C LYS A 254 12.00 26.69 9.78
N TYR A 255 12.51 25.57 9.27
CA TYR A 255 13.60 24.82 9.88
C TYR A 255 14.96 25.19 9.30
N GLU A 256 15.05 26.16 8.38
CA GLU A 256 16.32 26.70 7.92
C GLU A 256 17.11 27.29 9.10
N GLY A 257 18.28 26.72 9.38
CA GLY A 257 19.11 27.08 10.54
C GLY A 257 19.03 26.14 11.74
N HIS A 258 18.14 25.14 11.72
CA HIS A 258 18.20 24.02 12.66
C HIS A 258 19.32 23.03 12.30
N SER A 259 19.81 22.28 13.28
CA SER A 259 20.88 21.28 13.09
C SER A 259 20.33 19.96 12.52
N ILE A 260 19.65 20.04 11.38
CA ILE A 260 19.01 18.91 10.70
C ILE A 260 19.13 19.07 9.19
N ASP A 261 19.40 17.96 8.52
CA ASP A 261 19.42 17.91 7.06
C ASP A 261 18.10 17.29 6.57
N ILE A 262 17.24 18.14 5.99
CA ILE A 262 15.91 17.73 5.52
C ILE A 262 15.95 17.54 4.01
N MET A 263 15.62 16.34 3.55
CA MET A 263 15.45 15.99 2.15
C MET A 263 13.98 15.67 1.89
N THR A 264 13.45 16.13 0.76
CA THR A 264 12.07 15.83 0.33
C THR A 264 12.09 15.15 -1.02
N PHE A 265 11.15 14.22 -1.24
CA PHE A 265 10.82 13.72 -2.56
C PHE A 265 9.33 13.44 -2.67
N ASN A 266 8.84 13.47 -3.89
CA ASN A 266 7.45 13.17 -4.19
C ASN A 266 7.30 11.71 -4.59
N GLN A 267 6.25 11.05 -4.07
CA GLN A 267 5.87 9.72 -4.54
C GLN A 267 5.17 9.81 -5.90
N SER A 268 5.02 8.67 -6.57
CA SER A 268 4.43 8.62 -7.90
C SER A 268 2.98 9.09 -7.94
N ARG A 269 2.55 9.54 -9.12
CA ARG A 269 1.17 9.95 -9.40
C ARG A 269 0.51 9.03 -10.43
N TYR A 270 -0.43 8.20 -10.00
CA TYR A 270 -1.11 7.25 -10.88
C TYR A 270 -2.50 7.72 -11.31
N PRO A 271 -2.94 7.38 -12.53
CA PRO A 271 -4.27 7.73 -13.02
C PRO A 271 -5.31 6.83 -12.36
N ARG A 272 -6.41 7.41 -11.87
CA ARG A 272 -7.55 6.61 -11.42
C ARG A 272 -8.19 5.89 -12.59
N VAL A 273 -8.84 4.76 -12.32
CA VAL A 273 -9.43 3.90 -13.35
C VAL A 273 -10.94 3.85 -13.20
N LEU A 274 -11.68 4.10 -14.27
CA LEU A 274 -13.13 3.90 -14.29
C LEU A 274 -13.47 2.41 -14.17
N LYS A 275 -14.37 2.06 -13.25
CA LYS A 275 -14.78 0.68 -12.95
C LYS A 275 -15.45 -0.01 -14.13
N ASP A 276 -16.27 0.73 -14.87
CA ASP A 276 -17.10 0.16 -15.94
C ASP A 276 -16.31 -0.02 -17.24
N SER A 277 -15.48 0.96 -17.60
CA SER A 277 -14.69 0.93 -18.85
C SER A 277 -13.27 0.38 -18.67
N LEU A 278 -12.75 0.33 -17.43
CA LEU A 278 -11.34 0.02 -17.12
C LEU A 278 -10.34 0.93 -17.84
N LEU A 279 -10.74 2.15 -18.15
CA LEU A 279 -9.90 3.19 -18.78
C LEU A 279 -9.45 4.22 -17.74
N PRO A 280 -8.32 4.91 -17.97
CA PRO A 280 -7.89 5.98 -17.08
C PRO A 280 -8.90 7.14 -17.13
N VAL A 281 -9.17 7.72 -15.96
CA VAL A 281 -10.01 8.92 -15.79
C VAL A 281 -9.36 10.16 -16.44
N PRO A 282 -8.07 10.49 -16.19
CA PRO A 282 -7.47 11.68 -16.77
C PRO A 282 -7.31 11.55 -18.28
N LYS A 283 -7.39 12.68 -18.99
CA LYS A 283 -7.25 12.77 -20.46
C LYS A 283 -5.95 13.43 -20.91
N SER A 284 -5.31 14.17 -20.01
CA SER A 284 -4.05 14.88 -20.21
C SER A 284 -3.27 14.95 -18.90
N TYR A 285 -1.97 15.28 -18.99
CA TYR A 285 -1.11 15.50 -17.83
C TYR A 285 -1.66 16.54 -16.84
N ASP A 286 -2.24 17.62 -17.37
CA ASP A 286 -2.84 18.73 -16.59
C ASP A 286 -4.29 18.48 -16.17
N SER A 287 -4.79 17.24 -16.28
CA SER A 287 -6.12 16.89 -15.79
C SER A 287 -6.25 17.16 -14.29
N SER A 288 -7.48 17.29 -13.81
CA SER A 288 -7.77 17.65 -12.41
C SER A 288 -6.99 16.75 -11.44
N ILE A 289 -6.48 17.35 -10.36
CA ILE A 289 -5.79 16.63 -9.28
C ILE A 289 -6.62 15.46 -8.71
N THR A 290 -7.95 15.56 -8.81
CA THR A 290 -8.90 14.53 -8.37
C THR A 290 -8.91 13.28 -9.22
N ASP A 291 -8.40 13.34 -10.45
CA ASP A 291 -8.38 12.25 -11.41
C ASP A 291 -7.14 11.37 -11.20
N TRP A 292 -6.23 11.83 -10.35
CA TRP A 292 -5.02 11.16 -9.95
C TRP A 292 -5.12 10.64 -8.51
N TYR A 293 -4.24 9.71 -8.17
CA TYR A 293 -4.07 9.24 -6.80
C TYR A 293 -2.61 8.85 -6.53
N PRO A 294 -2.12 9.06 -5.30
CA PRO A 294 -0.84 8.48 -4.90
C PRO A 294 -1.03 6.96 -4.69
N PRO A 295 -0.14 6.10 -5.21
CA PRO A 295 -0.29 4.64 -5.16
C PRO A 295 -0.13 3.99 -3.78
N GLY A 296 -0.21 4.77 -2.70
CA GLY A 296 -0.04 4.30 -1.33
C GLY A 296 1.42 4.20 -0.93
N HIS A 297 1.68 3.81 0.31
CA HIS A 297 3.03 3.83 0.87
C HIS A 297 3.97 2.72 0.34
N GLY A 298 3.47 1.74 -0.41
CA GLY A 298 4.29 0.74 -1.12
C GLY A 298 5.13 1.33 -2.24
N ASP A 299 4.73 2.48 -2.78
CA ASP A 299 5.47 3.20 -3.81
C ASP A 299 6.78 3.82 -3.29
N VAL A 300 7.01 3.80 -1.97
CA VAL A 300 8.24 4.33 -1.35
C VAL A 300 9.51 3.76 -1.98
N PHE A 301 9.51 2.50 -2.43
CA PHE A 301 10.70 1.89 -3.02
C PHE A 301 11.03 2.47 -4.40
N GLU A 302 10.04 2.51 -5.28
CA GLU A 302 10.16 3.03 -6.64
C GLU A 302 10.45 4.53 -6.62
N SER A 303 9.68 5.31 -5.84
CA SER A 303 9.86 6.76 -5.75
C SER A 303 11.18 7.17 -5.07
N LEU A 304 11.66 6.42 -4.07
CA LEU A 304 12.97 6.67 -3.46
C LEU A 304 14.12 6.39 -4.44
N TYR A 305 13.99 5.36 -5.27
CA TYR A 305 14.93 5.06 -6.34
C TYR A 305 14.90 6.14 -7.44
N ASN A 306 13.72 6.44 -7.98
CA ASN A 306 13.52 7.38 -9.08
C ASN A 306 13.89 8.83 -8.70
N SER A 307 13.75 9.23 -7.44
CA SER A 307 14.17 10.55 -6.95
C SER A 307 15.69 10.73 -6.89
N GLY A 308 16.47 9.65 -6.99
CA GLY A 308 17.91 9.64 -6.80
C GLY A 308 18.34 9.89 -5.34
N ILE A 309 17.41 10.02 -4.40
CA ILE A 309 17.74 10.15 -2.96
C ILE A 309 18.37 8.87 -2.44
N LEU A 310 17.92 7.70 -2.91
CA LEU A 310 18.53 6.42 -2.56
C LEU A 310 20.05 6.43 -2.78
N ASP A 311 20.48 6.83 -3.97
CA ASP A 311 21.90 6.87 -4.33
C ASP A 311 22.66 7.95 -3.54
N LYS A 312 22.03 9.10 -3.26
CA LYS A 312 22.62 10.15 -2.40
C LYS A 312 22.85 9.66 -0.98
N LEU A 313 21.90 8.92 -0.40
CA LEU A 313 22.02 8.35 0.95
C LEU A 313 23.13 7.30 0.99
N ILE A 314 23.16 6.37 0.02
CA ILE A 314 24.21 5.35 -0.09
C ILE A 314 25.59 6.01 -0.24
N ALA A 315 25.72 7.02 -1.12
CA ALA A 315 26.98 7.74 -1.33
C ALA A 315 27.48 8.47 -0.07
N ARG A 316 26.57 8.85 0.84
CA ARG A 316 26.90 9.43 2.15
C ARG A 316 27.34 8.39 3.19
N GLY A 317 27.25 7.10 2.88
CA GLY A 317 27.55 6.01 3.81
C GLY A 317 26.37 5.64 4.72
N VAL A 318 25.15 6.03 4.35
CA VAL A 318 23.92 5.54 5.00
C VAL A 318 23.63 4.14 4.46
N GLU A 319 23.37 3.20 5.37
CA GLU A 319 23.05 1.81 5.04
C GLU A 319 21.59 1.47 5.33
N ILE A 320 20.98 2.15 6.32
CA ILE A 320 19.65 1.83 6.85
C ILE A 320 18.74 3.05 6.81
N VAL A 321 17.48 2.85 6.40
CA VAL A 321 16.39 3.82 6.55
C VAL A 321 15.36 3.32 7.55
N PHE A 322 15.04 4.16 8.54
CA PHE A 322 13.90 3.97 9.43
C PHE A 322 12.68 4.72 8.87
N LEU A 323 11.72 3.96 8.35
CA LEU A 323 10.47 4.42 7.78
C LEU A 323 9.34 4.37 8.82
N SER A 324 8.59 5.45 8.94
CA SER A 324 7.37 5.48 9.78
C SER A 324 6.39 6.55 9.33
N ASN A 325 5.14 6.47 9.79
CA ASN A 325 4.16 7.52 9.51
C ASN A 325 4.50 8.81 10.27
N VAL A 326 4.26 9.96 9.65
CA VAL A 326 4.45 11.27 10.30
C VAL A 326 3.49 11.49 11.48
N ASP A 327 2.32 10.86 11.45
CA ASP A 327 1.31 10.94 12.51
C ASP A 327 1.57 9.97 13.68
N ASN A 328 2.60 9.11 13.57
CA ASN A 328 3.01 8.21 14.65
C ASN A 328 4.11 8.86 15.51
N LEU A 329 3.70 9.56 16.57
CA LEU A 329 4.63 10.18 17.53
C LEU A 329 5.43 9.15 18.35
N GLY A 330 4.98 7.90 18.43
CA GLY A 330 5.69 6.82 19.11
C GLY A 330 6.84 6.24 18.29
N ALA A 331 6.92 6.55 17.00
CA ALA A 331 7.98 6.08 16.10
C ALA A 331 9.24 6.93 16.26
N VAL A 332 9.97 6.68 17.35
CA VAL A 332 11.28 7.27 17.64
C VAL A 332 12.40 6.31 17.23
N VAL A 333 13.59 6.85 16.98
CA VAL A 333 14.76 6.03 16.64
C VAL A 333 15.17 5.19 17.85
N ASP A 334 15.13 3.87 17.69
CA ASP A 334 15.57 2.91 18.70
C ASP A 334 16.96 2.36 18.36
N LEU A 335 17.94 2.61 19.23
CA LEU A 335 19.33 2.19 19.04
C LEU A 335 19.53 0.67 19.12
N ARG A 336 18.68 -0.04 19.88
CA ARG A 336 18.77 -1.50 20.05
C ARG A 336 18.33 -2.21 18.78
N ILE A 337 17.26 -1.70 18.16
CA ILE A 337 16.78 -2.20 16.86
C ILE A 337 17.80 -1.91 15.77
N LEU A 338 18.35 -0.69 15.74
CA LEU A 338 19.40 -0.31 14.80
C LEU A 338 20.63 -1.22 14.93
N GLN A 339 21.10 -1.47 16.15
CA GLN A 339 22.22 -2.38 16.39
C GLN A 339 21.89 -3.79 15.90
N HIS A 340 20.72 -4.32 16.26
CA HIS A 340 20.30 -5.66 15.86
C HIS A 340 20.30 -5.81 14.33
N MET A 341 19.78 -4.82 13.60
CA MET A 341 19.76 -4.83 12.14
C MET A 341 21.16 -4.88 11.54
N VAL A 342 22.09 -4.09 12.08
CA VAL A 342 23.48 -4.04 11.60
C VAL A 342 24.21 -5.35 11.89
N GLU A 343 24.06 -5.91 13.09
CA GLU A 343 24.77 -7.12 13.52
C GLU A 343 24.28 -8.38 12.81
N THR A 344 22.97 -8.51 12.67
CA THR A 344 22.36 -9.66 12.00
C THR A 344 22.36 -9.52 10.47
N LYS A 345 22.71 -8.33 9.96
CA LYS A 345 22.65 -7.98 8.54
C LYS A 345 21.27 -8.21 7.93
N SER A 346 20.21 -7.95 8.70
CA SER A 346 18.85 -8.00 8.20
C SER A 346 18.64 -6.97 7.11
N GLU A 347 17.98 -7.37 6.03
CA GLU A 347 17.64 -6.45 4.94
C GLU A 347 16.35 -5.68 5.21
N TYR A 348 15.48 -6.24 6.04
CA TYR A 348 14.16 -5.70 6.34
C TYR A 348 13.78 -6.11 7.77
N ILE A 349 13.37 -5.13 8.58
CA ILE A 349 12.77 -5.35 9.90
C ILE A 349 11.47 -4.56 9.97
N MET A 350 10.42 -5.19 10.46
CA MET A 350 9.15 -4.54 10.78
C MET A 350 8.89 -4.68 12.27
N GLU A 351 8.54 -3.57 12.91
CA GLU A 351 8.12 -3.58 14.31
C GLU A 351 6.66 -3.99 14.44
N LEU A 352 6.43 -5.00 15.26
CA LEU A 352 5.10 -5.47 15.62
C LEU A 352 4.75 -5.07 17.05
N THR A 353 3.46 -5.03 17.35
CA THR A 353 2.98 -4.86 18.72
C THR A 353 1.74 -5.71 18.97
N ASP A 354 1.43 -5.96 20.23
CA ASP A 354 0.32 -6.82 20.63
C ASP A 354 -1.04 -6.24 20.19
N LYS A 355 -1.88 -7.09 19.62
CA LYS A 355 -3.25 -6.76 19.22
C LYS A 355 -4.13 -6.53 20.44
N THR A 356 -4.68 -5.31 20.53
CA THR A 356 -5.79 -5.03 21.44
C THR A 356 -7.14 -5.25 20.75
N LYS A 357 -8.24 -5.15 21.49
CA LYS A 357 -9.61 -5.24 20.93
C LYS A 357 -9.89 -4.19 19.84
N ALA A 358 -9.18 -3.07 19.86
CA ALA A 358 -9.31 -2.02 18.85
C ALA A 358 -8.59 -2.35 17.54
N ASP A 359 -7.62 -3.28 17.58
CA ASP A 359 -6.66 -3.52 16.49
C ASP A 359 -6.99 -4.81 15.70
N VAL A 360 -8.16 -5.42 15.95
CA VAL A 360 -8.60 -6.70 15.35
C VAL A 360 -8.74 -6.65 13.82
N LYS A 361 -8.72 -5.47 13.22
CA LYS A 361 -8.77 -5.26 11.77
C LYS A 361 -7.40 -5.05 11.15
N GLY A 362 -6.37 -4.80 11.96
CA GLY A 362 -5.02 -4.54 11.48
C GLY A 362 -4.36 -5.78 10.90
N GLY A 363 -3.55 -5.56 9.86
CA GLY A 363 -2.71 -6.58 9.26
C GLY A 363 -1.81 -7.27 10.28
N THR A 364 -1.56 -8.55 10.06
CA THR A 364 -0.76 -9.40 10.93
C THR A 364 0.29 -10.14 10.14
N ILE A 365 1.25 -10.72 10.84
CA ILE A 365 2.35 -11.44 10.20
C ILE A 365 2.10 -12.93 10.34
N ILE A 366 2.31 -13.63 9.22
CA ILE A 366 2.13 -15.07 9.10
C ILE A 366 3.36 -15.68 8.46
N ASP A 367 3.54 -16.98 8.69
CA ASP A 367 4.39 -17.81 7.84
C ASP A 367 3.51 -18.39 6.73
N TYR A 368 3.94 -18.21 5.48
CA TYR A 368 3.33 -18.81 4.31
C TYR A 368 4.43 -19.44 3.45
N ASP A 369 4.48 -20.77 3.43
CA ASP A 369 5.51 -21.58 2.75
C ASP A 369 6.95 -21.27 3.19
N GLY A 370 7.17 -21.02 4.49
CA GLY A 370 8.47 -20.72 5.07
C GLY A 370 8.91 -19.26 4.87
N SER A 371 8.06 -18.44 4.25
CA SER A 371 8.31 -17.01 4.04
C SER A 371 7.38 -16.17 4.92
N VAL A 372 7.95 -15.17 5.57
CA VAL A 372 7.18 -14.23 6.40
C VAL A 372 6.38 -13.29 5.49
N ARG A 373 5.07 -13.19 5.71
CA ARG A 373 4.17 -12.33 4.92
C ARG A 373 3.25 -11.50 5.79
N LEU A 374 2.93 -10.30 5.32
CA LEU A 374 1.88 -9.44 5.89
C LEU A 374 0.52 -9.86 5.32
N LEU A 375 -0.33 -10.41 6.18
CA LEU A 375 -1.71 -10.76 5.89
C LEU A 375 -2.64 -9.61 6.27
N GLU A 376 -3.32 -9.05 5.28
CA GLU A 376 -4.33 -8.01 5.43
C GLU A 376 -5.75 -8.60 5.36
N ILE A 377 -6.72 -7.95 6.01
CA ILE A 377 -8.11 -8.43 6.04
C ILE A 377 -8.73 -8.57 4.64
N ALA A 378 -8.27 -7.79 3.67
CA ALA A 378 -8.74 -7.83 2.29
C ALA A 378 -8.37 -9.14 1.57
N GLN A 379 -7.32 -9.83 2.02
CA GLN A 379 -6.84 -11.09 1.46
C GLN A 379 -7.52 -12.31 2.10
N VAL A 380 -8.21 -12.11 3.24
CA VAL A 380 -8.82 -13.18 4.01
C VAL A 380 -10.13 -13.61 3.35
N PRO A 381 -10.32 -14.92 3.05
CA PRO A 381 -11.60 -15.44 2.60
C PRO A 381 -12.72 -15.10 3.58
N LYS A 382 -13.92 -14.82 3.05
CA LYS A 382 -15.05 -14.27 3.85
C LYS A 382 -15.43 -15.20 5.01
N GLU A 383 -15.32 -16.50 4.80
CA GLU A 383 -15.54 -17.58 5.75
C GLU A 383 -14.59 -17.52 6.96
N HIS A 384 -13.35 -17.06 6.78
CA HIS A 384 -12.31 -17.06 7.82
C HIS A 384 -12.07 -15.68 8.46
N VAL A 385 -12.84 -14.65 8.09
CA VAL A 385 -12.71 -13.29 8.65
C VAL A 385 -12.86 -13.27 10.18
N ASN A 386 -13.70 -14.11 10.74
CA ASN A 386 -13.88 -14.18 12.20
C ASN A 386 -12.67 -14.82 12.90
N GLU A 387 -12.00 -15.76 12.24
CA GLU A 387 -10.77 -16.36 12.74
C GLU A 387 -9.62 -15.37 12.69
N PHE A 388 -9.51 -14.59 11.61
CA PHE A 388 -8.52 -13.51 11.49
C PHE A 388 -8.63 -12.46 12.60
N LYS A 389 -9.86 -12.13 13.00
CA LYS A 389 -10.13 -11.19 14.11
C LYS A 389 -9.81 -11.76 15.49
N SER A 390 -9.52 -13.06 15.59
CA SER A 390 -9.22 -13.70 16.87
C SER A 390 -7.81 -13.35 17.35
N ILE A 391 -7.73 -12.56 18.42
CA ILE A 391 -6.48 -12.18 19.10
C ILE A 391 -5.73 -13.41 19.63
N LYS A 392 -6.44 -14.52 19.89
CA LYS A 392 -5.82 -15.78 20.32
C LYS A 392 -5.01 -16.45 19.23
N LYS A 393 -5.45 -16.35 17.97
CA LYS A 393 -4.75 -16.91 16.81
C LYS A 393 -3.68 -15.94 16.31
N PHE A 394 -4.07 -14.68 16.10
CA PHE A 394 -3.19 -13.63 15.60
C PHE A 394 -2.93 -12.63 16.73
N LYS A 395 -1.76 -12.76 17.36
CA LYS A 395 -1.39 -11.98 18.54
C LYS A 395 -0.87 -10.59 18.21
N TYR A 396 -0.28 -10.42 17.03
CA TYR A 396 0.48 -9.21 16.69
C TYR A 396 -0.17 -8.44 15.54
N PHE A 397 0.08 -7.13 15.49
CA PHE A 397 -0.23 -6.31 14.32
C PHE A 397 0.95 -5.43 13.91
N ASN A 398 0.97 -5.07 12.63
CA ASN A 398 1.97 -4.21 12.03
C ASN A 398 1.81 -2.76 12.50
N THR A 399 2.87 -2.17 13.04
CA THR A 399 2.90 -0.76 13.46
C THR A 399 3.19 0.23 12.32
N ASN A 400 3.64 -0.29 11.17
CA ASN A 400 4.18 0.45 10.04
C ASN A 400 5.46 1.25 10.37
N ASN A 401 6.18 0.84 11.41
CA ASN A 401 7.56 1.22 11.67
C ASN A 401 8.47 0.16 11.05
N ILE A 402 9.22 0.54 10.02
CA ILE A 402 9.96 -0.38 9.16
C ILE A 402 11.40 0.10 9.04
N TRP A 403 12.35 -0.82 9.15
CA TRP A 403 13.76 -0.57 8.95
C TRP A 403 14.21 -1.30 7.70
N LEU A 404 14.81 -0.56 6.77
CA LEU A 404 15.13 -1.02 5.42
C LEU A 404 16.62 -0.87 5.15
N ASN A 405 17.26 -1.90 4.61
CA ASN A 405 18.61 -1.79 4.09
C ASN A 405 18.57 -1.16 2.68
N LEU A 406 19.33 -0.09 2.46
CA LEU A 406 19.29 0.67 1.21
C LEU A 406 19.87 -0.09 0.03
N GLU A 407 20.90 -0.93 0.24
CA GLU A 407 21.47 -1.76 -0.83
C GLU A 407 20.48 -2.85 -1.27
N ALA A 408 19.77 -3.46 -0.31
CA ALA A 408 18.70 -4.40 -0.60
C ALA A 408 17.57 -3.73 -1.39
N VAL A 409 17.12 -2.54 -0.98
CA VAL A 409 16.14 -1.74 -1.72
C VAL A 409 16.61 -1.45 -3.15
N LYS A 410 17.88 -1.07 -3.33
CA LYS A 410 18.42 -0.82 -4.68
C LYS A 410 18.41 -2.09 -5.54
N ARG A 411 18.85 -3.22 -4.99
CA ARG A 411 18.89 -4.51 -5.68
C ARG A 411 17.50 -4.92 -6.17
N VAL A 412 16.50 -4.82 -5.31
CA VAL A 412 15.19 -5.43 -5.54
C VAL A 412 14.33 -4.60 -6.50
N VAL A 413 14.50 -3.26 -6.48
CA VAL A 413 13.89 -2.35 -7.46
C VAL A 413 14.55 -2.57 -8.81
N THR A 414 15.89 -2.59 -8.87
CA THR A 414 16.63 -2.77 -10.14
C THR A 414 16.32 -4.12 -10.82
N ASN A 415 16.13 -5.17 -10.01
CA ASN A 415 15.82 -6.51 -10.52
C ASN A 415 14.31 -6.75 -10.74
N ASN A 416 13.44 -5.78 -10.45
CA ASN A 416 11.98 -5.92 -10.48
C ASN A 416 11.46 -7.11 -9.64
N GLU A 417 12.03 -7.31 -8.45
CA GLU A 417 11.69 -8.42 -7.53
C GLU A 417 10.56 -8.05 -6.54
N LEU A 418 10.07 -6.81 -6.58
CA LEU A 418 9.03 -6.29 -5.69
C LEU A 418 7.63 -6.77 -6.11
N GLU A 419 7.22 -7.92 -5.58
CA GLU A 419 5.87 -8.47 -5.78
C GLU A 419 4.95 -8.17 -4.60
N MET A 420 4.52 -6.92 -4.49
CA MET A 420 3.61 -6.46 -3.46
C MET A 420 2.14 -6.81 -3.77
N GLU A 421 1.37 -7.12 -2.75
CA GLU A 421 -0.05 -7.45 -2.90
C GLU A 421 -0.85 -6.21 -3.34
N ILE A 422 -1.76 -6.40 -4.29
CA ILE A 422 -2.54 -5.29 -4.87
C ILE A 422 -3.78 -5.04 -4.02
N ILE A 423 -3.94 -3.80 -3.56
CA ILE A 423 -5.14 -3.37 -2.83
C ILE A 423 -6.02 -2.51 -3.74
N PRO A 424 -7.10 -3.06 -4.35
CA PRO A 424 -8.05 -2.28 -5.10
C PRO A 424 -8.97 -1.50 -4.15
N ASN A 425 -8.89 -0.18 -4.17
CA ASN A 425 -9.77 0.69 -3.39
C ASN A 425 -10.85 1.27 -4.29
N HIS A 426 -12.11 1.13 -3.89
CA HIS A 426 -13.23 1.69 -4.64
C HIS A 426 -13.69 3.02 -4.06
N LYS A 427 -13.70 4.06 -4.89
CA LYS A 427 -14.24 5.39 -4.55
C LYS A 427 -15.28 5.82 -5.57
N SER A 428 -16.15 6.72 -5.16
CA SER A 428 -17.08 7.41 -6.07
C SER A 428 -16.66 8.87 -6.09
N ILE A 429 -16.20 9.37 -7.24
CA ILE A 429 -16.05 10.82 -7.43
C ILE A 429 -17.46 11.40 -7.57
N PRO A 430 -17.76 12.55 -6.92
CA PRO A 430 -18.97 13.31 -7.24
C PRO A 430 -18.97 13.59 -8.75
N ALA A 431 -20.06 13.27 -9.47
CA ALA A 431 -20.18 13.72 -10.85
C ALA A 431 -19.96 15.23 -10.91
N ASP A 432 -19.17 15.67 -11.90
CA ASP A 432 -19.06 17.08 -12.28
C ASP A 432 -20.47 17.70 -12.28
N LYS A 433 -20.62 18.79 -11.52
CA LYS A 433 -21.87 19.55 -11.44
C LYS A 433 -22.14 20.31 -12.72
#